data_AF-A0A377HZG5-F1
#
_entry.id   AF-A0A377HZG5-F1
#
_cell.length_a   1.000
_cell.length_b   1.000
_cell.length_c   1.000
_cell.angle_alpha   90.00
_cell.angle_beta   90.00
_cell.angle_gamma   90.00
#
_symmetry.space_group_name_H-M   'P 1'
#
loop_
_entity.id
_entity.type
_entity.pdbx_description
1 polymer ?
#
loop_
_entity_poly.entity_id
_entity_poly.type
_entity_poly.pdbx_seq_one_letter_code
_entity_poly.pdbx_strand_id
1 'polypeptide(L)'
;MPWLAGTALIHSLAVTEKRSTFKAWTVLLAILAFSLCLLGTFLVRSGILVSVHAFASDPTRGLYILAYLVFVIGGSLLLYAFQGTKIKSLDNYQRYSRETLLLLNNVMLMAFLSVVFLGTILPLIHKQIGLGSVSIGAPFFNQMFLILMGRSPLF
;
A
#
# COMPACT_ATOMS: atom_id res chain seq x y z
N MET A 1 1.11 5.52 4.68
CA MET A 1 0.81 4.42 3.75
C MET A 1 1.35 3.08 4.25
N PRO A 2 2.64 2.90 4.55
CA PRO A 2 3.16 1.55 4.84
C PRO A 2 2.51 0.93 6.08
N TRP A 3 2.16 1.75 7.07
CA TRP A 3 1.49 1.30 8.28
C TRP A 3 0.10 0.69 8.02
N LEU A 4 -0.67 1.18 7.03
CA LEU A 4 -1.99 0.62 6.68
C LEU A 4 -1.85 -0.78 6.08
N ALA A 5 -0.87 -0.96 5.19
CA ALA A 5 -0.53 -2.27 4.66
C ALA A 5 0.06 -3.19 5.74
N GLY A 6 0.87 -2.63 6.66
CA GLY A 6 1.48 -3.35 7.77
C GLY A 6 0.49 -3.82 8.83
N THR A 7 -0.51 -3.01 9.19
CA THR A 7 -1.59 -3.44 10.09
C THR A 7 -2.42 -4.53 9.42
N ALA A 8 -2.75 -4.38 8.13
CA ALA A 8 -3.45 -5.43 7.39
C ALA A 8 -2.64 -6.74 7.32
N LEU A 9 -1.32 -6.62 7.17
CA LEU A 9 -0.38 -7.74 7.20
C LEU A 9 -0.41 -8.45 8.55
N ILE A 10 -0.31 -7.73 9.66
CA ILE A 10 -0.30 -8.32 11.01
C ILE A 10 -1.60 -9.10 11.28
N HIS A 11 -2.76 -8.53 10.90
CA HIS A 11 -4.04 -9.23 11.03
C HIS A 11 -4.12 -10.47 10.14
N SER A 12 -3.60 -10.39 8.91
CA SER A 12 -3.54 -11.54 8.00
C SER A 12 -2.60 -12.64 8.53
N LEU A 13 -1.45 -12.25 9.08
CA LEU A 13 -0.46 -13.18 9.65
C LEU A 13 -1.04 -13.95 10.83
N ALA A 14 -1.76 -13.27 11.73
CA ALA A 14 -2.41 -13.90 12.88
C ALA A 14 -3.42 -14.98 12.48
N VAL A 15 -4.10 -14.82 11.33
CA VAL A 15 -5.01 -15.83 10.77
C VAL A 15 -4.21 -16.95 10.07
N THR A 16 -3.20 -16.59 9.28
CA THR A 16 -2.37 -17.56 8.55
C THR A 16 -1.61 -18.48 9.48
N GLU A 17 -1.07 -18.00 10.61
CA GLU A 17 -0.33 -18.81 11.57
C GLU A 17 -1.23 -19.85 12.27
N LYS A 18 -2.45 -19.45 12.66
CA LYS A 18 -3.37 -20.32 13.42
C LYS A 18 -4.12 -21.34 12.56
N ARG A 19 -4.26 -21.08 11.26
CA ARG A 19 -5.16 -21.86 10.37
C ARG A 19 -4.54 -22.28 9.05
N SER A 20 -3.35 -21.78 8.70
CA SER A 20 -2.67 -22.01 7.41
C SER A 20 -3.45 -21.55 6.16
N THR A 21 -4.51 -20.76 6.35
CA THR A 21 -5.33 -20.13 5.30
C THR A 21 -4.76 -18.75 4.93
N PHE A 22 -5.11 -18.21 3.75
CA PHE A 22 -4.73 -16.87 3.29
C PHE A 22 -3.22 -16.61 3.08
N LYS A 23 -2.40 -17.66 2.97
CA LYS A 23 -0.94 -17.53 2.77
C LYS A 23 -0.58 -16.61 1.60
N ALA A 24 -1.24 -16.78 0.46
CA ALA A 24 -1.00 -15.96 -0.73
C ALA A 24 -1.28 -14.46 -0.47
N TRP A 25 -2.38 -14.15 0.20
CA TRP A 25 -2.76 -12.78 0.57
C TRP A 25 -1.75 -12.14 1.54
N THR A 26 -1.32 -12.89 2.56
CA THR A 26 -0.34 -12.42 3.54
C THR A 26 1.01 -12.12 2.87
N VAL A 27 1.46 -12.96 1.93
CA VAL A 27 2.70 -12.70 1.17
C VAL A 27 2.55 -11.45 0.30
N LEU A 28 1.43 -11.29 -0.39
CA LEU A 28 1.17 -10.09 -1.21
C LEU A 28 1.19 -8.82 -0.34
N LEU A 29 0.55 -8.83 0.83
CA LEU A 29 0.57 -7.71 1.77
C LEU A 29 1.98 -7.41 2.28
N ALA A 30 2.81 -8.43 2.51
CA ALA A 30 4.20 -8.24 2.92
C ALA A 30 5.02 -7.55 1.83
N ILE A 31 4.89 -8.00 0.59
CA ILE A 31 5.51 -7.37 -0.58
C ILE A 31 5.05 -5.90 -0.67
N LEU A 32 3.74 -5.66 -0.55
CA LEU A 32 3.15 -4.33 -0.69
C LEU A 32 3.59 -3.38 0.44
N ALA A 33 3.58 -3.83 1.70
CA ALA A 33 4.04 -3.03 2.84
C ALA A 33 5.52 -2.65 2.69
N PHE A 34 6.38 -3.60 2.31
CA PHE A 34 7.79 -3.34 2.07
C PHE A 34 8.01 -2.38 0.89
N SER A 35 7.26 -2.58 -0.21
CA SER A 35 7.28 -1.71 -1.39
C SER A 35 6.91 -0.27 -1.05
N LEU A 36 5.89 -0.07 -0.20
CA LEU A 36 5.48 1.26 0.25
C LEU A 36 6.53 1.93 1.15
N CYS A 37 7.26 1.16 1.96
CA CYS A 37 8.40 1.70 2.73
C CYS A 37 9.48 2.23 1.79
N LEU A 38 9.88 1.44 0.78
CA LEU A 38 10.86 1.86 -0.22
C LEU A 38 10.39 3.07 -1.02
N LEU A 39 9.12 3.09 -1.43
CA LEU A 39 8.52 4.24 -2.10
C LEU A 39 8.57 5.50 -1.23
N GLY A 40 8.26 5.39 0.07
CA GLY A 40 8.39 6.49 1.01
C GLY A 40 9.82 7.03 1.09
N THR A 41 10.81 6.14 1.16
CA THR A 41 12.23 6.53 1.11
C THR A 41 12.58 7.25 -0.19
N PHE A 42 12.14 6.73 -1.33
CA PHE A 42 12.33 7.37 -2.62
C PHE A 42 11.72 8.78 -2.64
N LEU A 43 10.46 8.95 -2.21
CA LEU A 43 9.76 10.23 -2.24
C LEU A 43 10.47 11.32 -1.40
N VAL A 44 11.01 10.95 -0.24
CA VAL A 44 11.69 11.91 0.65
C VAL A 44 13.14 12.18 0.22
N ARG A 45 13.84 11.20 -0.36
CA ARG A 45 15.27 11.31 -0.71
C ARG A 45 15.54 11.74 -2.15
N SER A 46 14.59 11.56 -3.06
CA SER A 46 14.72 11.95 -4.48
C SER A 46 14.65 13.46 -4.73
N GLY A 47 14.21 14.25 -3.74
CA GLY A 47 13.95 15.68 -3.92
C GLY A 47 12.64 15.99 -4.68
N ILE A 48 11.83 14.97 -4.99
CA ILE A 48 10.50 15.15 -5.60
C ILE A 48 9.55 15.88 -4.63
N LEU A 49 9.63 15.57 -3.33
CA LEU A 49 8.95 16.29 -2.28
C LEU A 49 9.85 17.40 -1.73
N VAL A 50 9.31 18.63 -1.69
CA VAL A 50 9.96 19.76 -1.02
C VAL A 50 9.55 19.73 0.45
N SER A 51 10.50 19.47 1.35
CA SER A 51 10.27 19.49 2.80
C SER A 51 11.41 20.21 3.49
N VAL A 52 11.09 21.06 4.47
CA VAL A 52 12.09 21.74 5.31
C VAL A 52 12.93 20.78 6.16
N HIS A 53 12.45 19.56 6.37
CA HIS A 53 13.15 18.49 7.09
C HIS A 53 13.89 17.52 6.15
N ALA A 54 13.90 17.78 4.83
CA ALA A 54 14.66 16.97 3.88
C ALA A 54 16.14 17.36 3.94
N PHE A 55 16.88 16.75 4.85
CA PHE A 55 18.33 16.87 4.90
C PHE A 55 18.98 15.95 3.85
N ALA A 56 19.77 16.52 2.93
CA ALA A 56 20.48 15.85 1.83
C ALA A 56 19.56 15.22 0.75
N SER A 57 18.86 16.07 0.00
CA SER A 57 18.17 15.74 -1.26
C SER A 57 19.16 15.81 -2.42
N ASP A 58 19.52 14.65 -2.96
CA ASP A 58 20.42 14.52 -4.12
C ASP A 58 19.69 13.69 -5.20
N PRO A 59 19.33 14.31 -6.34
CA PRO A 59 18.61 13.62 -7.43
C PRO A 59 19.33 12.36 -7.92
N THR A 60 20.67 12.34 -7.86
CA THR A 60 21.46 11.18 -8.29
C THR A 60 21.21 9.96 -7.40
N ARG A 61 21.09 10.17 -6.08
CA ARG A 61 20.71 9.13 -5.10
C ARG A 61 19.28 8.66 -5.30
N GLY A 62 18.39 9.56 -5.71
CA GLY A 62 17.02 9.24 -6.08
C GLY A 62 16.95 8.17 -7.17
N LEU A 63 17.81 8.27 -8.20
CA LEU A 63 17.87 7.30 -9.29
C LEU A 63 18.28 5.89 -8.82
N TYR A 64 19.29 5.80 -7.95
CA TYR A 64 19.71 4.52 -7.37
C TYR A 64 18.59 3.87 -6.55
N ILE A 65 17.88 4.67 -5.75
CA ILE A 65 16.73 4.18 -4.96
C ILE A 65 15.59 3.74 -5.90
N LEU A 66 15.34 4.47 -6.99
CA LEU A 66 14.32 4.09 -7.98
C LEU A 66 14.66 2.76 -8.66
N ALA A 67 15.90 2.58 -9.11
CA ALA A 67 16.35 1.33 -9.70
C ALA A 67 16.23 0.16 -8.72
N TYR A 68 16.65 0.37 -7.47
CA TYR A 68 16.50 -0.61 -6.39
C TYR A 68 15.02 -0.93 -6.12
N LEU A 69 14.15 0.08 -6.11
CA LEU A 69 12.71 -0.08 -5.92
C LEU A 69 12.11 -0.92 -7.05
N VAL A 70 12.40 -0.61 -8.31
CA VAL A 70 11.90 -1.39 -9.46
C VAL A 70 12.41 -2.84 -9.39
N PHE A 71 13.69 -3.04 -9.05
CA PHE A 71 14.27 -4.36 -8.92
C PHE A 71 13.60 -5.18 -7.81
N VAL A 72 13.41 -4.61 -6.63
CA VAL A 72 12.84 -5.35 -5.49
C VAL A 72 11.34 -5.58 -5.68
N ILE A 73 10.58 -4.59 -6.12
CA ILE A 73 9.14 -4.75 -6.39
C ILE A 73 8.93 -5.74 -7.55
N GLY A 74 9.62 -5.54 -8.66
CA GLY A 74 9.52 -6.42 -9.82
C GLY A 74 9.96 -7.84 -9.50
N GLY A 75 11.11 -8.00 -8.83
CA GLY A 75 11.63 -9.31 -8.43
C GLY A 75 10.72 -10.04 -7.46
N SER A 76 10.20 -9.36 -6.43
CA SER A 76 9.28 -9.97 -5.47
C SER A 76 7.93 -10.35 -6.08
N LEU A 77 7.37 -9.52 -6.97
CA LEU A 77 6.13 -9.83 -7.70
C LEU A 77 6.32 -10.96 -8.71
N LEU A 78 7.45 -11.00 -9.43
CA LEU A 78 7.79 -12.11 -10.32
C LEU A 78 7.92 -13.41 -9.55
N LEU A 79 8.66 -13.41 -8.43
CA LEU A 79 8.76 -14.57 -7.56
C LEU A 79 7.39 -14.99 -7.02
N TYR A 80 6.54 -14.05 -6.64
CA TYR A 80 5.18 -14.33 -6.22
C TYR A 80 4.34 -14.97 -7.35
N ALA A 81 4.45 -14.48 -8.59
CA ALA A 81 3.74 -15.03 -9.74
C ALA A 81 4.23 -16.45 -10.08
N PHE A 82 5.54 -16.67 -10.12
CA PHE A 82 6.13 -18.00 -10.39
C PHE A 82 5.90 -18.98 -9.25
N GLN A 83 5.91 -18.49 -7.99
CA GLN A 83 5.79 -19.36 -6.82
C GLN A 83 4.36 -19.51 -6.31
N GLY A 84 3.44 -18.66 -6.77
CA GLY A 84 2.04 -18.61 -6.32
C GLY A 84 1.31 -19.93 -6.46
N THR A 85 1.62 -20.74 -7.49
CA THR A 85 1.03 -22.06 -7.68
C THR A 85 1.41 -23.08 -6.59
N LYS A 86 2.55 -22.88 -5.91
CA LYS A 86 2.95 -23.71 -4.75
C LYS A 86 2.36 -23.22 -3.43
N ILE A 87 1.88 -21.97 -3.37
CA ILE A 87 1.22 -21.39 -2.19
C ILE A 87 -0.26 -21.80 -2.23
N LYS A 88 -0.53 -23.11 -2.07
CA LYS A 88 -1.90 -23.61 -1.93
C LYS A 88 -2.40 -23.29 -0.53
N SER A 89 -3.44 -22.46 -0.43
CA SER A 89 -4.25 -22.35 0.77
C SER A 89 -5.15 -23.59 0.87
N LEU A 90 -5.23 -24.19 2.06
CA LEU A 90 -6.29 -25.13 2.34
C LEU A 90 -7.60 -24.33 2.36
N ASP A 91 -8.45 -24.57 1.37
CA ASP A 91 -9.74 -23.89 1.23
C ASP A 91 -10.75 -24.52 2.19
N ASN A 92 -10.55 -24.28 3.49
CA ASN A 92 -11.52 -24.67 4.50
C ASN A 92 -12.63 -23.63 4.53
N TYR A 93 -13.55 -23.73 3.58
CA TYR A 93 -14.75 -22.92 3.43
C TYR A 93 -15.80 -23.26 4.50
N GLN A 94 -15.42 -23.24 5.79
CA GLN A 94 -16.40 -23.28 6.87
C GLN A 94 -16.78 -21.85 7.23
N ARG A 95 -18.09 -21.55 7.16
CA ARG A 95 -18.71 -20.28 7.56
C ARG A 95 -18.26 -19.88 8.97
N TYR A 96 -17.24 -19.04 9.09
CA TYR A 96 -16.79 -18.51 10.37
C TYR A 96 -16.83 -16.98 10.36
N SER A 97 -17.89 -16.44 10.95
CA SER A 97 -18.20 -15.00 11.10
C SER A 97 -16.98 -14.14 11.51
N ARG A 98 -16.08 -14.65 12.35
CA ARG A 98 -14.88 -13.92 12.81
C ARG A 98 -13.81 -13.77 11.74
N GLU A 99 -13.62 -14.76 10.88
CA GLU A 99 -12.63 -14.72 9.80
C GLU A 99 -13.09 -13.79 8.69
N THR A 100 -14.39 -13.82 8.37
CA THR A 100 -15.00 -12.85 7.45
C THR A 100 -14.85 -11.41 7.96
N LEU A 101 -15.00 -11.16 9.26
CA LEU A 101 -14.78 -9.83 9.84
C LEU A 101 -13.32 -9.38 9.76
N LEU A 102 -12.35 -10.27 9.99
CA LEU A 102 -10.93 -9.95 9.84
C LEU A 102 -10.56 -9.68 8.38
N LEU A 103 -11.10 -10.48 7.45
CA LEU A 103 -10.91 -10.26 6.03
C LEU A 103 -11.53 -8.92 5.57
N LEU A 104 -12.74 -8.62 6.05
CA LEU A 104 -13.40 -7.34 5.77
C LEU A 104 -12.57 -6.16 6.30
N ASN A 105 -12.02 -6.26 7.51
CA ASN A 105 -11.13 -5.24 8.06
C ASN A 105 -9.89 -5.02 7.18
N ASN A 106 -9.25 -6.10 6.73
CA ASN A 106 -8.12 -6.02 5.81
C ASN A 106 -8.48 -5.36 4.48
N VAL A 107 -9.61 -5.74 3.89
CA VAL A 107 -10.08 -5.13 2.63
C VAL A 107 -10.36 -3.64 2.83
N MET A 108 -10.95 -3.26 3.95
CA MET A 108 -11.19 -1.84 4.29
C MET A 108 -9.89 -1.06 4.47
N LEU A 109 -8.90 -1.62 5.16
CA LEU A 109 -7.56 -1.03 5.30
C LEU A 109 -6.87 -0.84 3.94
N MET A 110 -7.02 -1.82 3.04
CA MET A 110 -6.51 -1.74 1.67
C MET A 110 -7.23 -0.67 0.83
N ALA A 111 -8.53 -0.47 1.04
CA ALA A 111 -9.28 0.60 0.39
C ALA A 111 -8.80 1.98 0.87
N PHE A 112 -8.64 2.19 2.17
CA PHE A 112 -8.05 3.42 2.72
C PHE A 112 -6.64 3.68 2.20
N LEU A 113 -5.82 2.63 2.14
CA LEU A 113 -4.47 2.71 1.59
C LEU A 113 -4.49 3.18 0.14
N SER A 114 -5.40 2.63 -0.67
CA SER A 114 -5.52 2.97 -2.09
C SER A 114 -5.88 4.44 -2.30
N VAL A 115 -6.81 4.96 -1.50
CA VAL A 115 -7.17 6.40 -1.51
C VAL A 115 -5.97 7.27 -1.15
N VAL A 116 -5.26 6.94 -0.07
CA VAL A 116 -4.09 7.72 0.37
C VAL A 116 -2.97 7.66 -0.67
N PHE A 117 -2.71 6.46 -1.23
CA PHE A 117 -1.73 6.25 -2.28
C PHE A 117 -2.03 7.09 -3.53
N LEU A 118 -3.25 7.01 -4.04
CA LEU A 118 -3.68 7.79 -5.21
C LEU A 118 -3.61 9.29 -4.94
N GLY A 119 -4.15 9.75 -3.81
CA GLY A 119 -4.14 11.16 -3.44
C GLY A 119 -2.74 11.74 -3.24
N THR A 120 -1.74 10.90 -2.98
CA THR A 120 -0.34 11.34 -2.83
C THR A 120 0.42 11.29 -4.16
N ILE A 121 0.21 10.25 -4.97
CA ILE A 121 0.94 10.04 -6.21
C ILE A 121 0.40 10.90 -7.36
N LEU A 122 -0.92 11.13 -7.43
CA LEU A 122 -1.55 11.86 -8.52
C LEU A 122 -1.04 13.32 -8.65
N PRO A 123 -0.95 14.11 -7.58
CA PRO A 123 -0.33 15.45 -7.62
C PRO A 123 1.12 15.44 -8.09
N LEU A 124 1.88 14.43 -7.68
CA LEU A 124 3.29 14.29 -8.03
C LEU A 124 3.47 14.00 -9.51
N ILE A 125 2.69 13.05 -10.05
CA ILE A 125 2.71 12.75 -11.49
C ILE A 125 2.32 14.01 -12.28
N HIS A 126 1.22 14.67 -11.91
CA HIS A 126 0.71 15.86 -12.60
C HIS A 126 1.75 16.99 -12.67
N LYS A 127 2.50 17.20 -11.58
CA LYS A 127 3.60 18.17 -11.53
C LYS A 127 4.75 17.79 -12.47
N GLN A 128 5.10 16.50 -12.55
CA GLN A 128 6.23 16.03 -13.37
C GLN A 128 5.93 16.06 -14.88
N ILE A 129 4.67 15.86 -15.27
CA ILE A 129 4.23 15.95 -16.67
C ILE A 129 3.89 17.37 -17.13
N GLY A 130 4.16 18.40 -16.30
CA GLY A 130 4.00 19.80 -16.68
C GLY A 130 2.57 20.32 -16.74
N LEU A 131 1.58 19.56 -16.24
CA LEU A 131 0.18 19.99 -16.21
C LEU A 131 -0.15 20.98 -15.07
N GLY A 132 0.86 21.35 -14.27
CA GLY A 132 0.75 22.30 -13.16
C GLY A 132 0.70 21.61 -11.78
N SER A 133 0.69 22.42 -10.72
CA SER A 133 0.62 21.90 -9.35
C SER A 133 -0.84 21.76 -8.90
N VAL A 134 -1.33 20.53 -8.82
CA VAL A 134 -2.59 20.22 -8.14
C VAL A 134 -2.29 19.91 -6.69
N SER A 135 -3.04 20.50 -5.76
CA SER A 135 -2.91 20.22 -4.33
C SER A 135 -4.14 19.45 -3.87
N ILE A 136 -3.93 18.24 -3.34
CA ILE A 136 -4.98 17.44 -2.73
C ILE A 136 -4.86 17.61 -1.22
N GLY A 137 -5.81 18.34 -0.65
CA GLY A 137 -5.85 18.64 0.79
C GLY A 137 -6.73 17.68 1.60
N ALA A 138 -6.78 17.92 2.91
CA ALA A 138 -7.60 17.17 3.86
C ALA A 138 -9.08 16.97 3.45
N PRO A 139 -9.79 17.94 2.82
CA PRO A 139 -11.19 17.76 2.42
C PRO A 139 -11.42 16.54 1.52
N PHE A 140 -10.51 16.29 0.56
CA PHE A 140 -10.60 15.14 -0.34
C PHE A 140 -10.49 13.82 0.44
N PHE A 141 -9.48 13.69 1.31
CA PHE A 141 -9.27 12.47 2.09
C PHE A 141 -10.41 12.21 3.06
N ASN A 142 -10.89 13.25 3.75
CA ASN A 142 -12.02 13.14 4.67
C ASN A 142 -13.28 12.66 3.95
N GLN A 143 -13.60 13.24 2.78
CA GLN A 143 -14.76 12.83 1.99
C GLN A 143 -14.65 11.39 1.50
N MET A 144 -13.49 10.99 0.97
CA MET A 144 -13.27 9.61 0.53
C MET A 144 -13.37 8.62 1.68
N PHE A 145 -12.87 8.98 2.86
CA PHE A 145 -12.93 8.12 4.04
C PHE A 145 -14.36 7.96 4.54
N LEU A 146 -15.16 9.03 4.55
CA LEU A 146 -16.59 8.97 4.88
C LEU A 146 -17.35 8.04 3.94
N ILE A 147 -17.12 8.16 2.63
CA ILE A 147 -17.73 7.29 1.61
C ILE A 147 -17.35 5.83 1.86
N LEU A 148 -16.07 5.53 2.12
CA LEU A 148 -15.61 4.17 2.41
C LEU A 148 -16.21 3.60 3.71
N MET A 149 -16.50 4.45 4.70
CA MET A 149 -17.20 4.06 5.93
C MET A 149 -18.71 3.93 5.74
N GLY A 150 -19.24 4.17 4.53
CA GLY A 150 -20.67 4.09 4.22
C GLY A 150 -21.47 5.31 4.70
N ARG A 151 -20.80 6.39 5.11
CA ARG A 151 -21.45 7.63 5.52
C ARG A 151 -21.48 8.59 4.33
N SER A 152 -22.67 8.92 3.84
CA SER A 152 -22.79 9.83 2.71
C SER A 152 -22.32 11.24 3.10
N PRO A 153 -21.61 11.96 2.21
CA PRO A 153 -21.13 13.32 2.50
C PRO A 153 -22.25 14.37 2.45
N LEU A 154 -23.50 13.95 2.29
CA LEU A 154 -24.69 14.80 2.11
C LEU A 154 -25.60 14.85 3.35
N PHE A 155 -25.26 14.17 4.45
CA PHE A 155 -25.97 14.21 5.73
C PHE A 155 -25.03 14.21 6.96
#